data_AF-A0A6J4IB31-F1
#
_entry.id   AF-A0A6J4IB31-F1
#
_cell.length_a   1.000
_cell.length_b   1.000
_cell.length_c   1.000
_cell.angle_alpha   90.00
_cell.angle_beta   90.00
_cell.angle_gamma   90.00
#
_symmetry.space_group_name_H-M   'P 1'
#
loop_
_entity.id
_entity.type
_entity.pdbx_description
1 polymer ?
#
loop_
_entity_poly.entity_id
_entity_poly.type
_entity_poly.pdbx_seq_one_letter_code
_entity_poly.pdbx_strand_id
1 'polypeptide(L)'
;MKGARSVREEKQTATFANEIAQLLAAASRLRGERAGGALDKWCAAGAACARAQLARRVPKRQRAQLALRAHRSLERYLHARLAAITAPSAAVYLQARLLATSTLRLSAEQRESGPVATSAAQTMRELFRTFPALAHVWVTLVRDWVAATAEFLRRLERDRPEIERQLTGGQKLGLVSDVRAGLSDPHRGGRTVMKVRFGAMRLFYKPRSGHGEAAWFDTLGWLNETGFQPRFRCLASFSRRTHCWQQAATHRPCQTIGAVRRFYRRLGAMIYLATRFRAVDCHRGNLIAAGEHPMLVDAETLFHQPPPEAGWSSSQAILDTGFVPLPDGEPGAEYRSSPLCGGPGLHQPMLRDMDCRVADFRTELERGYAHLQAFLTSSDARARAFDGQLEELERTRWRSLLRATVAYSKYAEHSMHPKALRSPFTRLLSIARLCRSTRVPRSIRRAEIAAIYRLDVPYFTRRPQLGRAAPSSALEVRLVGAAPILLRIGL
;
A
#
# COMPACT_ATOMS: atom_id res chain seq x y z
N MET A 1 -21.76 3.15 34.27
CA MET A 1 -21.12 3.27 32.92
C MET A 1 -20.93 4.71 32.39
N LYS A 2 -21.59 5.76 32.92
CA LYS A 2 -21.38 7.17 32.49
C LYS A 2 -20.03 7.77 32.94
N GLY A 3 -19.57 7.51 34.17
CA GLY A 3 -18.30 8.07 34.70
C GLY A 3 -17.03 7.57 33.99
N ALA A 4 -16.93 6.27 33.65
CA ALA A 4 -15.79 5.74 32.89
C ALA A 4 -15.75 6.25 31.43
N ARG A 5 -16.85 6.84 30.94
CA ARG A 5 -16.97 7.39 29.59
C ARG A 5 -16.39 8.80 29.49
N SER A 6 -16.71 9.70 30.44
CA SER A 6 -16.19 11.09 30.40
C SER A 6 -14.71 11.15 30.74
N VAL A 7 -14.22 10.39 31.73
CA VAL A 7 -12.78 10.31 32.07
C VAL A 7 -11.92 9.84 30.89
N ARG A 8 -12.46 8.99 30.02
CA ARG A 8 -11.75 8.47 28.84
C ARG A 8 -11.76 9.48 27.68
N GLU A 9 -12.83 10.26 27.54
CA GLU A 9 -12.96 11.32 26.55
C GLU A 9 -12.04 12.51 26.90
N GLU A 10 -11.99 12.91 28.17
CA GLU A 10 -11.04 13.92 28.67
C GLU A 10 -9.57 13.52 28.43
N LYS A 11 -9.21 12.27 28.70
CA LYS A 11 -7.85 11.76 28.42
C LYS A 11 -7.50 11.81 26.93
N GLN A 12 -8.45 11.55 26.03
CA GLN A 12 -8.21 11.63 24.58
C GLN A 12 -8.04 13.07 24.10
N THR A 13 -8.87 13.99 24.58
CA THR A 13 -8.76 15.42 24.27
C THR A 13 -7.45 16.01 24.77
N ALA A 14 -7.05 15.69 26.01
CA ALA A 14 -5.77 16.10 26.57
C ALA A 14 -4.57 15.54 25.78
N THR A 15 -4.67 14.29 25.32
CA THR A 15 -3.62 13.68 24.48
C THR A 15 -3.47 14.41 23.14
N PHE A 16 -4.58 14.72 22.47
CA PHE A 16 -4.57 15.43 21.19
C PHE A 16 -4.02 16.85 21.33
N ALA A 17 -4.44 17.58 22.35
CA ALA A 17 -3.94 18.93 22.64
C ALA A 17 -2.41 18.93 22.85
N ASN A 18 -1.89 17.95 23.61
CA ASN A 18 -0.46 17.79 23.83
C ASN A 18 0.31 17.48 22.53
N GLU A 19 -0.24 16.63 21.65
CA GLU A 19 0.40 16.31 20.36
C GLU A 19 0.44 17.53 19.42
N ILE A 20 -0.63 18.33 19.38
CA ILE A 20 -0.65 19.60 18.64
C ILE A 20 0.36 20.58 19.23
N ALA A 21 0.44 20.70 20.56
CA ALA A 21 1.41 21.57 21.22
C ALA A 21 2.86 21.16 20.87
N GLN A 22 3.17 19.87 20.85
CA GLN A 22 4.48 19.36 20.43
C GLN A 22 4.79 19.69 18.96
N LEU A 23 3.80 19.60 18.06
CA LEU A 23 3.96 19.97 16.65
C LEU A 23 4.24 21.47 16.49
N LEU A 24 3.48 22.33 17.16
CA LEU A 24 3.67 23.77 17.10
C LEU A 24 5.02 24.20 17.72
N ALA A 25 5.42 23.58 18.83
CA ALA A 25 6.73 23.81 19.43
C ALA A 25 7.88 23.39 18.49
N ALA A 26 7.73 22.29 17.74
CA ALA A 26 8.70 21.91 16.72
C ALA A 26 8.77 22.95 15.57
N ALA A 27 7.63 23.51 15.16
CA ALA A 27 7.59 24.56 14.15
C ALA A 27 8.26 25.86 14.63
N SER A 28 8.15 26.22 15.91
CA SER A 28 8.82 27.40 16.48
C SER A 28 10.35 27.29 16.52
N ARG A 29 10.89 26.07 16.53
CA ARG A 29 12.34 25.82 16.58
C ARG A 29 13.01 25.84 15.21
N LEU A 30 12.24 25.78 14.13
CA LEU A 30 12.76 25.95 12.78
C LEU A 30 13.03 27.44 12.54
N ARG A 31 14.22 27.91 12.94
CA ARG A 31 14.75 29.21 12.49
C ARG A 31 15.14 29.12 11.00
N GLY A 32 15.29 30.28 10.36
CA GLY A 32 15.40 30.49 8.90
C GLY A 32 16.41 29.62 8.11
N GLU A 33 16.37 29.81 6.78
CA GLU A 33 17.27 29.23 5.76
C GLU A 33 17.11 27.73 5.41
N ARG A 34 15.89 27.21 5.35
CA ARG A 34 15.62 26.19 4.31
C ARG A 34 15.05 26.88 3.09
N ALA A 35 15.70 26.71 1.94
CA ALA A 35 15.16 27.05 0.63
C ALA A 35 13.86 26.27 0.40
N GLY A 36 12.73 26.88 0.76
CA GLY A 36 11.43 26.23 0.72
C GLY A 36 10.30 27.16 1.19
N GLY A 37 9.15 27.08 0.51
CA GLY A 37 7.95 27.86 0.86
C GLY A 37 7.36 27.47 2.22
N ALA A 38 6.33 28.19 2.68
CA ALA A 38 5.72 27.99 4.00
C ALA A 38 5.26 26.53 4.24
N LEU A 39 4.69 25.88 3.23
CA LEU A 39 4.28 24.47 3.28
C LEU A 39 5.44 23.52 3.61
N ASP A 40 6.60 23.71 2.99
CA ASP A 40 7.77 22.87 3.23
C ASP A 40 8.25 22.99 4.68
N LYS A 41 8.28 24.22 5.20
CA LYS A 41 8.65 24.52 6.59
C LYS A 41 7.70 23.83 7.59
N TRP A 42 6.39 23.86 7.35
CA TRP A 42 5.41 23.17 8.20
C TRP A 42 5.61 21.65 8.17
N CYS A 43 5.77 21.07 6.98
CA CYS A 43 5.96 19.63 6.82
C CYS A 43 7.28 19.15 7.44
N ALA A 44 8.33 19.98 7.35
CA ALA A 44 9.60 19.74 8.05
C ALA A 44 9.43 19.74 9.58
N ALA A 45 8.57 20.61 10.13
CA ALA A 45 8.25 20.63 11.56
C ALA A 45 7.56 19.33 11.99
N GLY A 46 6.59 18.87 11.20
CA GLY A 46 5.91 17.60 11.42
C GLY A 46 6.87 16.41 11.42
N ALA A 47 7.77 16.34 10.43
CA ALA A 47 8.80 15.30 10.35
C ALA A 47 9.79 15.36 11.52
N ALA A 48 10.23 16.56 11.94
CA ALA A 48 11.11 16.75 13.08
C ALA A 48 10.46 16.32 14.41
N CYS A 49 9.17 16.66 14.60
CA CYS A 49 8.39 16.21 15.75
C CYS A 49 8.29 14.68 15.78
N ALA A 50 7.98 14.06 14.64
CA ALA A 50 7.90 12.60 14.50
C ALA A 50 9.25 11.92 14.81
N ARG A 51 10.36 12.47 14.32
CA ARG A 51 11.72 12.00 14.67
C ARG A 51 11.98 12.03 16.16
N ALA A 52 11.62 13.14 16.84
CA ALA A 52 11.79 13.27 18.28
C ALA A 52 10.90 12.29 19.07
N GLN A 53 9.68 12.03 18.60
CA GLN A 53 8.80 11.00 19.19
C GLN A 53 9.36 9.59 18.98
N LEU A 54 9.87 9.29 17.78
CA LEU A 54 10.50 8.00 17.47
C LEU A 54 11.74 7.77 18.35
N ALA A 55 12.59 8.78 18.53
CA ALA A 55 13.79 8.68 19.36
C ALA A 55 13.49 8.39 20.84
N ARG A 56 12.36 8.88 21.36
CA ARG A 56 11.86 8.57 22.71
C ARG A 56 11.32 7.16 22.85
N ARG A 57 10.67 6.63 21.79
CA ARG A 57 10.03 5.30 21.81
C ARG A 57 10.98 4.15 21.44
N VAL A 58 12.02 4.43 20.67
CA VAL A 58 12.90 3.41 20.08
C VAL A 58 14.32 3.57 20.63
N PRO A 59 14.87 2.52 21.27
CA PRO A 59 16.24 2.53 21.79
C PRO A 59 17.29 2.91 20.74
N LYS A 60 18.39 3.53 21.19
CA LYS A 60 19.49 3.95 20.30
C LYS A 60 20.02 2.78 19.46
N ARG A 61 20.18 1.59 20.06
CA ARG A 61 20.61 0.35 19.38
C ARG A 61 19.76 0.03 18.14
N GLN A 62 18.43 0.01 18.28
CA GLN A 62 17.52 -0.29 17.18
C GLN A 62 17.59 0.78 16.07
N ARG A 63 17.71 2.06 16.43
CA ARG A 63 17.88 3.17 15.48
C ARG A 63 19.25 3.15 14.78
N ALA A 64 20.28 2.65 15.46
CA ALA A 64 21.64 2.54 14.92
C ALA A 64 21.74 1.51 13.77
N GLN A 65 20.73 0.66 13.58
CA GLN A 65 20.65 -0.25 12.43
C GLN A 65 20.47 0.47 11.08
N LEU A 66 20.07 1.75 11.11
CA LEU A 66 19.88 2.56 9.92
C LEU A 66 21.03 3.55 9.75
N ALA A 67 21.55 3.64 8.52
CA ALA A 67 22.42 4.74 8.13
C ALA A 67 21.66 6.08 8.14
N LEU A 68 22.39 7.20 8.19
CA LEU A 68 21.80 8.55 8.18
C LEU A 68 20.86 8.77 6.99
N ARG A 69 21.22 8.26 5.80
CA ARG A 69 20.38 8.32 4.60
C ARG A 69 19.04 7.61 4.79
N ALA A 70 19.02 6.42 5.40
CA ALA A 70 17.80 5.66 5.66
C ALA A 70 16.87 6.39 6.63
N HIS A 71 17.40 7.00 7.70
CA HIS A 71 16.62 7.88 8.60
C HIS A 71 15.98 9.03 7.81
N ARG A 72 16.77 9.75 7.01
CA ARG A 72 16.28 10.86 6.17
C ARG A 72 15.23 10.41 5.16
N SER A 73 15.36 9.22 4.56
CA SER A 73 14.37 8.69 3.62
C SER A 73 13.02 8.39 4.28
N LEU A 74 13.02 7.84 5.49
CA LEU A 74 11.79 7.64 6.26
C LEU A 74 11.11 8.97 6.63
N GLU A 75 11.90 9.98 7.03
CA GLU A 75 11.39 11.33 7.32
C GLU A 75 10.85 12.02 6.07
N ARG A 76 11.54 11.90 4.93
CA ARG A 76 11.08 12.44 3.64
C ARG A 76 9.74 11.84 3.21
N TYR A 77 9.53 10.55 3.47
CA TYR A 77 8.23 9.92 3.20
C TYR A 77 7.10 10.55 4.02
N LEU A 78 7.30 10.78 5.32
CA LEU A 78 6.30 11.47 6.14
C LEU A 78 6.08 12.91 5.67
N HIS A 79 7.17 13.65 5.43
CA HIS A 79 7.10 15.02 4.93
C HIS A 79 6.27 15.11 3.65
N ALA A 80 6.54 14.25 2.66
CA ALA A 80 5.79 14.22 1.41
C ALA A 80 4.29 13.92 1.62
N ARG A 81 3.96 13.01 2.55
CA ARG A 81 2.56 12.74 2.90
C ARG A 81 1.87 13.94 3.55
N LEU A 82 2.54 14.61 4.50
CA LEU A 82 2.01 15.81 5.13
C LEU A 82 1.82 16.92 4.10
N ALA A 83 2.76 17.09 3.16
CA ALA A 83 2.65 18.08 2.09
C ALA A 83 1.44 17.80 1.19
N ALA A 84 1.26 16.56 0.74
CA ALA A 84 0.17 16.17 -0.14
C ALA A 84 -1.22 16.49 0.45
N ILE A 85 -1.45 16.16 1.73
CA ILE A 85 -2.75 16.42 2.38
C ILE A 85 -2.98 17.90 2.74
N THR A 86 -1.90 18.68 2.85
CA THR A 86 -1.95 20.06 3.34
C THR A 86 -2.02 21.05 2.20
N ALA A 87 -1.41 20.74 1.05
CA ALA A 87 -1.28 21.66 -0.09
C ALA A 87 -2.60 22.33 -0.50
N PRO A 88 -3.74 21.63 -0.64
CA PRO A 88 -5.00 22.29 -1.04
C PRO A 88 -5.48 23.32 -0.01
N SER A 89 -5.39 22.98 1.28
CA SER A 89 -5.83 23.87 2.37
C SER A 89 -4.86 25.02 2.58
N ALA A 90 -3.55 24.76 2.43
CA ALA A 90 -2.51 25.77 2.46
C ALA A 90 -2.69 26.79 1.34
N ALA A 91 -2.98 26.35 0.12
CA ALA A 91 -3.23 27.24 -1.02
C ALA A 91 -4.40 28.19 -0.74
N VAL A 92 -5.55 27.66 -0.30
CA VAL A 92 -6.73 28.46 0.05
C VAL A 92 -6.43 29.45 1.17
N TYR A 93 -5.75 29.01 2.23
CA TYR A 93 -5.44 29.87 3.37
C TYR A 93 -4.42 30.96 3.00
N LEU A 94 -3.35 30.62 2.28
CA LEU A 94 -2.33 31.59 1.87
C LEU A 94 -2.90 32.59 0.87
N GLN A 95 -3.75 32.17 -0.06
CA GLN A 95 -4.44 33.08 -0.99
C GLN A 95 -5.37 34.04 -0.25
N ALA A 96 -6.19 33.53 0.69
CA ALA A 96 -7.06 34.38 1.50
C ALA A 96 -6.26 35.40 2.32
N ARG A 97 -5.13 34.98 2.88
CA ARG A 97 -4.22 35.86 3.62
C ARG A 97 -3.58 36.91 2.70
N LEU A 98 -3.09 36.52 1.53
CA LEU A 98 -2.52 37.45 0.55
C LEU A 98 -3.53 38.54 0.17
N LEU A 99 -4.77 38.15 -0.14
CA LEU A 99 -5.86 39.09 -0.45
C LEU A 99 -6.18 40.01 0.74
N ALA A 100 -6.25 39.47 1.96
CA ALA A 100 -6.48 40.28 3.15
C ALA A 100 -5.34 41.25 3.47
N THR A 101 -4.10 40.94 3.05
CA THR A 101 -2.94 41.83 3.25
C THR A 101 -2.73 42.81 2.11
N SER A 102 -3.16 42.48 0.88
CA SER A 102 -3.06 43.40 -0.27
C SER A 102 -4.04 44.58 -0.15
N THR A 103 -5.20 44.36 0.48
CA THR A 103 -6.14 45.44 0.82
C THR A 103 -5.57 46.45 1.82
N LEU A 104 -4.58 46.06 2.64
CA LEU A 104 -3.94 46.93 3.62
C LEU A 104 -2.90 47.91 3.00
N ARG A 105 -2.67 47.88 1.69
CA ARG A 105 -1.68 48.72 0.96
C ARG A 105 -0.26 48.76 1.56
N LEU A 106 0.13 47.71 2.29
CA LEU A 106 1.45 47.62 2.92
C LEU A 106 2.56 47.44 1.87
N SER A 107 3.71 48.10 2.08
CA SER A 107 4.95 47.88 1.32
C SER A 107 5.54 46.48 1.52
N ALA A 108 6.46 46.05 0.66
CA ALA A 108 7.11 44.74 0.77
C ALA A 108 7.87 44.57 2.10
N GLU A 109 8.62 45.58 2.54
CA GLU A 109 9.31 45.59 3.83
C GLU A 109 8.33 45.49 5.02
N GLN A 110 7.21 46.20 4.98
CA GLN A 110 6.18 46.12 6.03
C GLN A 110 5.46 44.76 6.08
N ARG A 111 5.44 44.01 4.98
CA ARG A 111 4.89 42.64 4.95
C ARG A 111 5.86 41.61 5.52
N GLU A 112 7.16 41.78 5.30
CA GLU A 112 8.19 40.85 5.78
C GLU A 112 8.67 41.13 7.21
N SER A 113 8.65 42.39 7.65
CA SER A 113 9.18 42.82 8.95
C SER A 113 8.16 43.49 9.88
N GLY A 114 6.95 43.80 9.40
CA GLY A 114 5.90 44.50 10.17
C GLY A 114 5.00 43.59 11.01
N PRO A 115 3.93 44.14 11.63
CA PRO A 115 3.00 43.41 12.53
C PRO A 115 2.30 42.19 11.89
N VAL A 116 2.33 42.11 10.57
CA VAL A 116 1.70 41.06 9.74
C VAL A 116 2.65 39.87 9.49
N ALA A 117 3.95 40.04 9.78
CA ALA A 117 4.96 38.99 9.69
C ALA A 117 4.75 37.97 10.81
N THR A 118 4.00 36.90 10.52
CA THR A 118 3.78 35.81 11.49
C THR A 118 4.77 34.67 11.29
N SER A 119 5.29 34.16 12.40
CA SER A 119 6.16 32.98 12.39
C SER A 119 5.49 31.77 11.73
N ALA A 120 6.29 30.81 11.26
CA ALA A 120 5.79 29.56 10.70
C ALA A 120 4.85 28.82 11.66
N ALA A 121 5.16 28.82 12.96
CA ALA A 121 4.33 28.21 14.00
C ALA A 121 2.98 28.92 14.17
N GLN A 122 2.97 30.26 14.14
CA GLN A 122 1.74 31.04 14.25
C GLN A 122 0.85 30.84 13.02
N THR A 123 1.44 30.86 11.82
CA THR A 123 0.72 30.60 10.57
C THR A 123 0.15 29.17 10.54
N MET A 124 0.91 28.18 10.99
CA MET A 124 0.46 26.80 11.10
C MET A 124 -0.69 26.65 12.12
N ARG A 125 -0.64 27.38 13.24
CA ARG A 125 -1.71 27.42 14.24
C ARG A 125 -2.99 28.01 13.64
N GLU A 126 -2.90 29.10 12.89
CA GLU A 126 -4.04 29.71 12.20
C GLU A 126 -4.62 28.80 11.11
N LEU A 127 -3.77 28.12 10.34
CA LEU A 127 -4.19 27.11 9.37
C LEU A 127 -4.99 26.00 10.06
N PHE A 128 -4.51 25.47 11.18
CA PHE A 128 -5.20 24.42 11.94
C PHE A 128 -6.49 24.91 12.62
N ARG A 129 -6.58 26.19 13.00
CA ARG A 129 -7.84 26.79 13.44
C ARG A 129 -8.84 26.91 12.29
N THR A 130 -8.35 27.26 11.10
CA THR A 130 -9.16 27.38 9.88
C THR A 130 -9.66 26.01 9.38
N PHE A 131 -8.83 24.97 9.52
CA PHE A 131 -9.11 23.60 9.12
C PHE A 131 -8.83 22.59 10.25
N PRO A 132 -9.67 22.51 11.30
CA PRO A 132 -9.43 21.63 12.45
C PRO A 132 -9.29 20.14 12.10
N ALA A 133 -10.04 19.65 11.10
CA ALA A 133 -9.92 18.24 10.70
C ALA A 133 -8.55 17.93 10.09
N LEU A 134 -7.87 18.91 9.47
CA LEU A 134 -6.50 18.74 8.97
C LEU A 134 -5.53 18.50 10.12
N ALA A 135 -5.69 19.24 11.23
CA ALA A 135 -4.88 19.06 12.43
C ALA A 135 -5.01 17.64 13.01
N HIS A 136 -6.25 17.10 13.04
CA HIS A 136 -6.51 15.71 13.45
C HIS A 136 -5.82 14.69 12.53
N VAL A 137 -5.87 14.92 11.22
CA VAL A 137 -5.20 14.05 10.24
C VAL A 137 -3.68 14.11 10.41
N TRP A 138 -3.10 15.29 10.60
CA TRP A 138 -1.66 15.47 10.86
C TRP A 138 -1.18 14.67 12.07
N VAL A 139 -1.86 14.84 13.20
CA VAL A 139 -1.54 14.10 14.42
C VAL A 139 -1.63 12.59 14.20
N THR A 140 -2.68 12.14 13.49
CA THR A 140 -2.86 10.73 13.16
C THR A 140 -1.72 10.21 12.30
N LEU A 141 -1.34 10.93 11.23
CA LEU A 141 -0.25 10.52 10.33
C LEU A 141 1.11 10.49 11.03
N VAL A 142 1.41 11.48 11.86
CA VAL A 142 2.65 11.51 12.66
C VAL A 142 2.69 10.32 13.62
N ARG A 143 1.60 10.08 14.36
CA ARG A 143 1.50 8.97 15.31
C ARG A 143 1.64 7.62 14.61
N ASP A 144 0.96 7.44 13.49
CA ASP A 144 0.96 6.21 12.70
C ASP A 144 2.33 5.96 12.06
N TRP A 145 2.99 6.99 11.55
CA TRP A 145 4.36 6.88 11.05
C TRP A 145 5.34 6.48 12.16
N VAL A 146 5.24 7.07 13.35
CA VAL A 146 6.10 6.70 14.49
C VAL A 146 5.87 5.24 14.88
N ALA A 147 4.59 4.80 14.95
CA ALA A 147 4.25 3.43 15.30
C ALA A 147 4.73 2.41 14.24
N ALA A 148 4.50 2.69 12.95
CA ALA A 148 4.92 1.83 11.85
C ALA A 148 6.44 1.74 11.73
N THR A 149 7.15 2.86 11.93
CA THR A 149 8.62 2.90 11.88
C THR A 149 9.23 2.18 13.09
N ALA A 150 8.71 2.38 14.29
CA ALA A 150 9.14 1.64 15.48
C ALA A 150 8.90 0.13 15.33
N GLU A 151 7.75 -0.26 14.78
CA GLU A 151 7.45 -1.65 14.49
C GLU A 151 8.41 -2.26 13.47
N PHE A 152 8.70 -1.53 12.38
CA PHE A 152 9.68 -1.94 11.37
C PHE A 152 11.06 -2.17 11.99
N LEU A 153 11.57 -1.23 12.78
CA LEU A 153 12.90 -1.32 13.41
C LEU A 153 13.01 -2.51 14.38
N ARG A 154 11.95 -2.74 15.17
CA ARG A 154 11.89 -3.89 16.09
C ARG A 154 11.84 -5.22 15.33
N ARG A 155 11.05 -5.30 14.25
CA ARG A 155 10.97 -6.52 13.42
C ARG A 155 12.28 -6.77 12.68
N LEU A 156 12.92 -5.72 12.13
CA LEU A 156 14.23 -5.81 11.51
C LEU A 156 15.29 -6.35 12.48
N GLU A 157 15.34 -5.83 13.71
CA GLU A 157 16.30 -6.32 14.72
C GLU A 157 16.08 -7.81 15.02
N ARG A 158 14.82 -8.19 15.29
CA ARG A 158 14.46 -9.56 15.66
C ARG A 158 14.66 -10.56 14.52
N ASP A 159 14.35 -10.15 13.29
CA ASP A 159 14.33 -11.04 12.13
C ASP A 159 15.68 -11.09 11.41
N ARG A 160 16.63 -10.21 11.73
CA ARG A 160 17.94 -10.15 11.07
C ARG A 160 18.64 -11.52 10.93
N PRO A 161 18.75 -12.37 11.98
CA PRO A 161 19.41 -13.67 11.84
C PRO A 161 18.71 -14.58 10.83
N GLU A 162 17.38 -14.48 10.72
CA GLU A 162 16.61 -15.26 9.74
C GLU A 162 16.78 -14.74 8.32
N ILE A 163 16.76 -13.42 8.17
CA ILE A 163 16.98 -12.78 6.88
C ILE A 163 18.37 -13.17 6.35
N GLU A 164 19.39 -13.13 7.19
CA GLU A 164 20.76 -13.54 6.85
C GLU A 164 20.77 -15.01 6.40
N ARG A 165 20.17 -15.91 7.19
CA ARG A 165 20.14 -17.34 6.88
C ARG A 165 19.39 -17.65 5.57
N GLN A 166 18.17 -17.14 5.40
CA GLN A 166 17.28 -17.56 4.30
C GLN A 166 17.39 -16.71 3.04
N LEU A 167 17.71 -15.42 3.15
CA LEU A 167 17.60 -14.49 2.02
C LEU A 167 18.96 -14.01 1.48
N THR A 168 20.06 -14.34 2.16
CA THR A 168 21.41 -13.91 1.78
C THR A 168 22.43 -15.05 1.67
N GLY A 169 22.00 -16.31 1.86
CA GLY A 169 22.92 -17.45 1.88
C GLY A 169 23.86 -17.44 3.08
N GLY A 170 23.42 -16.92 4.23
CA GLY A 170 24.20 -16.84 5.47
C GLY A 170 25.11 -15.61 5.59
N GLN A 171 25.15 -14.73 4.60
CA GLN A 171 25.97 -13.51 4.65
C GLN A 171 25.42 -12.51 5.67
N LYS A 172 26.30 -11.99 6.53
CA LYS A 172 25.94 -10.96 7.52
C LYS A 172 25.47 -9.69 6.81
N LEU A 173 24.34 -9.14 7.24
CA LEU A 173 23.81 -7.89 6.73
C LEU A 173 24.42 -6.72 7.50
N GLY A 174 24.94 -5.75 6.76
CA GLY A 174 25.37 -4.47 7.31
C GLY A 174 24.21 -3.58 7.78
N LEU A 175 24.51 -2.29 7.93
CA LEU A 175 23.49 -1.27 8.18
C LEU A 175 22.52 -1.16 7.00
N VAL A 176 21.28 -0.79 7.29
CA VAL A 176 20.33 -0.39 6.26
C VAL A 176 20.81 0.94 5.66
N SER A 177 21.29 0.90 4.42
CA SER A 177 21.84 2.07 3.73
C SER A 177 20.75 3.01 3.21
N ASP A 178 19.57 2.48 2.88
CA ASP A 178 18.41 3.27 2.45
C ASP A 178 17.10 2.50 2.67
N VAL A 179 16.00 3.24 2.82
CA VAL A 179 14.63 2.69 2.87
C VAL A 179 13.72 3.52 1.99
N ARG A 180 13.00 2.88 1.08
CA ARG A 180 11.89 3.50 0.33
C ARG A 180 10.57 2.93 0.85
N ALA A 181 9.85 3.74 1.63
CA ALA A 181 8.50 3.44 2.11
C ALA A 181 7.43 3.90 1.11
N GLY A 182 6.16 3.57 1.37
CA GLY A 182 5.05 3.99 0.52
C GLY A 182 4.98 3.27 -0.82
N LEU A 183 5.41 2.00 -0.88
CA LEU A 183 5.38 1.19 -2.10
C LEU A 183 4.10 0.36 -2.27
N SER A 184 3.11 0.60 -1.42
CA SER A 184 1.78 0.04 -1.49
C SER A 184 0.78 1.04 -0.92
N ASP A 185 -0.50 0.79 -1.12
CA ASP A 185 -1.54 1.51 -0.40
C ASP A 185 -1.33 1.37 1.13
N PRO A 186 -1.61 2.45 1.89
CA PRO A 186 -1.53 2.42 3.34
C PRO A 186 -2.67 1.59 3.92
N HIS A 187 -2.35 0.72 4.87
CA HIS A 187 -3.32 -0.08 5.59
C HIS A 187 -3.03 -0.08 7.09
N ARG A 188 -4.07 -0.28 7.90
CA ARG A 188 -3.95 -0.61 9.33
C ARG A 188 -3.05 0.37 10.10
N GLY A 189 -3.33 1.67 10.02
CA GLY A 189 -2.50 2.73 10.61
C GLY A 189 -1.28 3.07 9.78
N GLY A 190 -1.46 3.30 8.47
CA GLY A 190 -0.43 3.85 7.59
C GLY A 190 0.71 2.88 7.22
N ARG A 191 0.57 1.58 7.49
CA ARG A 191 1.60 0.59 7.16
C ARG A 191 1.61 0.36 5.65
N THR A 192 2.80 0.44 5.06
CA THR A 192 3.03 0.22 3.63
C THR A 192 4.21 -0.72 3.43
N VAL A 193 4.29 -1.32 2.25
CA VAL A 193 5.48 -2.07 1.81
C VAL A 193 6.69 -1.13 1.76
N MET A 194 7.83 -1.61 2.26
CA MET A 194 9.10 -0.88 2.27
C MET A 194 10.18 -1.64 1.51
N LYS A 195 10.88 -0.98 0.59
CA LYS A 195 12.11 -1.51 -0.02
C LYS A 195 13.30 -1.11 0.84
N VAL A 196 14.00 -2.09 1.39
CA VAL A 196 15.11 -1.94 2.33
C VAL A 196 16.41 -2.30 1.60
N ARG A 197 17.43 -1.43 1.70
CA ARG A 197 18.74 -1.65 1.07
C ARG A 197 19.80 -1.92 2.13
N PHE A 198 20.59 -2.96 1.90
CA PHE A 198 21.78 -3.31 2.68
C PHE A 198 22.97 -3.33 1.70
N GLY A 199 23.58 -2.16 1.47
CA GLY A 199 24.56 -2.00 0.38
C GLY A 199 23.95 -2.34 -0.98
N ALA A 200 24.45 -3.40 -1.63
CA ALA A 200 23.94 -3.90 -2.91
C ALA A 200 22.66 -4.73 -2.77
N MET A 201 22.45 -5.39 -1.62
CA MET A 201 21.30 -6.25 -1.36
C MET A 201 20.02 -5.44 -1.19
N ARG A 202 18.92 -5.94 -1.75
CA ARG A 202 17.61 -5.27 -1.76
C ARG A 202 16.53 -6.27 -1.35
N LEU A 203 15.84 -5.94 -0.26
CA LEU A 203 14.73 -6.71 0.26
C LEU A 203 13.47 -5.86 0.31
N PHE A 204 12.32 -6.50 0.26
CA PHE A 204 11.03 -5.89 0.55
C PHE A 204 10.57 -6.37 1.92
N TYR A 205 10.30 -5.42 2.81
CA TYR A 205 9.54 -5.65 4.03
C TYR A 205 8.06 -5.38 3.75
N LYS A 206 7.22 -6.40 3.92
CA LYS A 206 5.77 -6.27 3.78
C LYS A 206 5.14 -6.42 5.16
N PRO A 207 4.36 -5.43 5.66
CA PRO A 207 3.71 -5.50 6.97
C PRO A 207 2.45 -6.40 6.98
N ARG A 208 2.50 -7.51 6.24
CA ARG A 208 1.50 -8.59 6.11
C ARG A 208 2.21 -9.93 5.91
N SER A 209 1.57 -11.04 6.25
CA SER A 209 2.22 -12.35 6.38
C SER A 209 2.95 -12.86 5.13
N GLY A 210 2.64 -12.34 3.94
CA GLY A 210 3.20 -12.85 2.68
C GLY A 210 2.67 -14.23 2.29
N HIS A 211 1.58 -14.69 2.92
CA HIS A 211 1.05 -16.04 2.73
C HIS A 211 0.69 -16.33 1.27
N GLY A 212 0.13 -15.35 0.55
CA GLY A 212 -0.22 -15.54 -0.85
C GLY A 212 0.98 -15.62 -1.79
N GLU A 213 2.03 -14.84 -1.53
CA GLU A 213 3.30 -14.99 -2.26
C GLU A 213 3.97 -16.33 -1.96
N ALA A 214 3.93 -16.78 -0.71
CA ALA A 214 4.45 -18.11 -0.35
C ALA A 214 3.71 -19.20 -1.14
N ALA A 215 2.37 -19.23 -1.06
CA ALA A 215 1.55 -20.19 -1.80
C ALA A 215 1.81 -20.15 -3.32
N TRP A 216 1.97 -18.95 -3.89
CA TRP A 216 2.29 -18.77 -5.30
C TRP A 216 3.66 -19.38 -5.65
N PHE A 217 4.73 -18.99 -4.95
CA PHE A 217 6.08 -19.46 -5.26
C PHE A 217 6.32 -20.93 -4.91
N ASP A 218 5.65 -21.45 -3.88
CA ASP A 218 5.69 -22.88 -3.52
C ASP A 218 5.04 -23.71 -4.62
N THR A 219 3.90 -23.26 -5.17
CA THR A 219 3.24 -23.92 -6.30
C THR A 219 4.10 -23.90 -7.57
N LEU A 220 4.76 -22.76 -7.85
CA LEU A 220 5.72 -22.70 -8.96
C LEU A 220 6.94 -23.63 -8.74
N GLY A 221 7.38 -23.76 -7.49
CA GLY A 221 8.42 -24.72 -7.09
C GLY A 221 8.00 -26.17 -7.35
N TRP A 222 6.81 -26.53 -6.91
CA TRP A 222 6.22 -27.85 -7.15
C TRP A 222 6.06 -28.16 -8.65
N LEU A 223 5.62 -27.19 -9.47
CA LEU A 223 5.56 -27.36 -10.93
C LEU A 223 6.93 -27.66 -11.52
N ASN A 224 7.96 -26.96 -11.05
CA ASN A 224 9.33 -27.20 -11.49
C ASN A 224 9.85 -28.58 -11.08
N GLU A 225 9.55 -29.03 -9.87
CA GLU A 225 9.95 -30.35 -9.34
C GLU A 225 9.23 -31.50 -10.05
N THR A 226 7.99 -31.28 -10.49
CA THR A 226 7.19 -32.26 -11.25
C THR A 226 7.50 -32.28 -12.75
N GLY A 227 8.47 -31.47 -13.21
CA GLY A 227 9.01 -31.52 -14.57
C GLY A 227 8.45 -30.48 -15.55
N PHE A 228 7.69 -29.49 -15.10
CA PHE A 228 7.17 -28.44 -15.99
C PHE A 228 8.30 -27.62 -16.64
N GLN A 229 8.15 -27.30 -17.93
CA GLN A 229 9.11 -26.51 -18.69
C GLN A 229 8.42 -25.42 -19.56
N PRO A 230 9.05 -24.24 -19.75
CA PRO A 230 10.28 -23.79 -19.11
C PRO A 230 10.12 -23.55 -17.60
N ARG A 231 11.12 -23.95 -16.79
CA ARG A 231 11.08 -23.74 -15.33
C ARG A 231 10.81 -22.29 -14.95
N PHE A 232 10.00 -22.10 -13.91
CA PHE A 232 9.78 -20.83 -13.24
C PHE A 232 10.95 -20.49 -12.31
N ARG A 233 11.17 -19.20 -12.08
CA ARG A 233 12.07 -18.73 -11.04
C ARG A 233 11.24 -18.27 -9.85
N CYS A 234 11.58 -18.75 -8.66
CA CYS A 234 10.89 -18.41 -7.41
C CYS A 234 11.72 -17.40 -6.61
N LEU A 235 11.05 -16.44 -5.97
CA LEU A 235 11.71 -15.49 -5.08
C LEU A 235 11.77 -16.06 -3.67
N ALA A 236 12.95 -16.02 -3.05
CA ALA A 236 13.07 -16.39 -1.65
C ALA A 236 12.31 -15.39 -0.77
N SER A 237 11.55 -15.92 0.17
CA SER A 237 10.80 -15.14 1.14
C SER A 237 10.91 -15.77 2.53
N PHE A 238 10.87 -14.91 3.53
CA PHE A 238 10.85 -15.28 4.94
C PHE A 238 9.60 -14.68 5.57
N SER A 239 8.69 -15.54 6.00
CA SER A 239 7.35 -15.16 6.44
C SER A 239 7.16 -15.36 7.95
N ARG A 240 6.49 -14.40 8.58
CA ARG A 240 5.95 -14.47 9.94
C ARG A 240 4.44 -14.30 9.86
N ARG A 241 3.74 -14.59 10.96
CA ARG A 241 2.27 -14.44 11.04
C ARG A 241 1.75 -13.04 10.66
N THR A 242 2.54 -11.98 10.81
CA THR A 242 2.09 -10.58 10.66
C THR A 242 2.91 -9.74 9.66
N HIS A 243 3.94 -10.29 9.04
CA HIS A 243 4.82 -9.64 8.06
C HIS A 243 5.68 -10.68 7.36
N CYS A 244 6.25 -10.30 6.21
CA CYS A 244 7.29 -11.06 5.56
C CYS A 244 8.42 -10.15 5.06
N TRP A 245 9.54 -10.79 4.77
CA TRP A 245 10.68 -10.26 4.05
C TRP A 245 10.84 -11.03 2.76
N GLN A 246 11.05 -10.36 1.64
CA GLN A 246 11.15 -11.00 0.33
C GLN A 246 12.32 -10.40 -0.46
N GLN A 247 13.03 -11.23 -1.22
CA GLN A 247 14.04 -10.75 -2.15
C GLN A 247 13.42 -9.84 -3.21
N ALA A 248 14.14 -8.80 -3.62
CA ALA A 248 13.70 -7.94 -4.70
C ALA A 248 13.88 -8.62 -6.06
N ALA A 249 12.78 -8.79 -6.81
CA ALA A 249 12.87 -8.99 -8.25
C ALA A 249 13.54 -7.75 -8.89
N THR A 250 14.49 -8.00 -9.78
CA THR A 250 15.23 -6.95 -10.50
C THR A 250 14.87 -7.05 -11.97
N HIS A 251 14.27 -5.99 -12.50
CA HIS A 251 14.02 -5.85 -13.93
C HIS A 251 15.36 -5.90 -14.68
N ARG A 252 15.43 -6.73 -15.72
CA ARG A 252 16.62 -6.94 -16.54
C ARG A 252 16.20 -7.25 -17.98
N PRO A 253 16.97 -6.80 -18.98
CA PRO A 253 16.70 -7.18 -20.36
C PRO A 253 16.93 -8.68 -20.59
N CYS A 254 16.17 -9.24 -21.52
CA CYS A 254 16.45 -10.50 -22.18
C CYS A 254 17.70 -10.37 -23.07
N GLN A 255 18.50 -11.44 -23.13
CA GLN A 255 19.72 -11.45 -23.95
C GLN A 255 19.46 -11.86 -25.40
N THR A 256 18.37 -12.60 -25.66
CA THR A 256 18.05 -13.13 -26.99
C THR A 256 16.55 -13.09 -27.25
N ILE A 257 16.15 -13.18 -28.52
CA ILE A 257 14.75 -13.35 -28.90
C ILE A 257 14.15 -14.63 -28.31
N GLY A 258 14.94 -15.70 -28.19
CA GLY A 258 14.53 -16.95 -27.54
C GLY A 258 14.21 -16.75 -26.05
N ALA A 259 14.94 -15.87 -25.36
CA ALA A 259 14.64 -15.50 -23.98
C ALA A 259 13.30 -14.74 -23.87
N VAL A 260 12.99 -13.84 -24.81
CA VAL A 260 11.68 -13.17 -24.89
C VAL A 260 10.56 -14.18 -25.16
N ARG A 261 10.76 -15.12 -26.07
CA ARG A 261 9.80 -16.21 -26.32
C ARG A 261 9.52 -17.04 -25.05
N ARG A 262 10.57 -17.38 -24.30
CA ARG A 262 10.41 -18.10 -23.01
C ARG A 262 9.72 -17.25 -21.95
N PHE A 263 9.95 -15.94 -21.92
CA PHE A 263 9.21 -15.02 -21.05
C PHE A 263 7.71 -15.14 -21.29
N TYR A 264 7.26 -15.00 -22.54
CA TYR A 264 5.83 -15.07 -22.87
C TYR A 264 5.23 -16.45 -22.64
N ARG A 265 5.98 -17.55 -22.89
CA ARG A 265 5.55 -18.89 -22.51
C ARG A 265 5.32 -19.02 -21.00
N ARG A 266 6.22 -18.51 -20.17
CA ARG A 266 6.04 -18.50 -18.71
C ARG A 266 4.87 -17.62 -18.29
N LEU A 267 4.69 -16.46 -18.93
CA LEU A 267 3.58 -15.55 -18.63
C LEU A 267 2.23 -16.21 -18.96
N GLY A 268 2.12 -16.89 -20.10
CA GLY A 268 0.91 -17.64 -20.47
C GLY A 268 0.57 -18.73 -19.45
N ALA A 269 1.58 -19.50 -19.03
CA ALA A 269 1.43 -20.50 -17.98
C ALA A 269 1.00 -19.85 -16.64
N MET A 270 1.59 -18.71 -16.25
CA MET A 270 1.18 -17.97 -15.06
C MET A 270 -0.28 -17.47 -15.14
N ILE A 271 -0.77 -17.08 -16.31
CA ILE A 271 -2.17 -16.68 -16.49
C ILE A 271 -3.09 -17.87 -16.22
N TYR A 272 -2.79 -19.05 -16.78
CA TYR A 272 -3.55 -20.27 -16.47
C TYR A 272 -3.52 -20.59 -14.97
N LEU A 273 -2.35 -20.50 -14.33
CA LEU A 273 -2.25 -20.75 -12.91
C LEU A 273 -3.08 -19.75 -12.09
N ALA A 274 -3.03 -18.47 -12.44
CA ALA A 274 -3.78 -17.41 -11.79
C ALA A 274 -5.30 -17.65 -11.87
N THR A 275 -5.82 -18.18 -12.98
CA THR A 275 -7.25 -18.52 -13.09
C THR A 275 -7.63 -19.68 -12.16
N ARG A 276 -6.79 -20.71 -12.05
CA ARG A 276 -7.00 -21.83 -11.11
C ARG A 276 -7.02 -21.37 -9.66
N PHE A 277 -6.16 -20.42 -9.31
CA PHE A 277 -6.18 -19.78 -8.00
C PHE A 277 -7.33 -18.79 -7.80
N ARG A 278 -8.09 -18.44 -8.84
CA ARG A 278 -9.04 -17.30 -8.81
C ARG A 278 -8.34 -16.04 -8.29
N ALA A 279 -7.11 -15.84 -8.73
CA ALA A 279 -6.34 -14.64 -8.42
C ALA A 279 -7.03 -13.44 -9.06
N VAL A 280 -6.98 -12.30 -8.38
CA VAL A 280 -7.34 -11.00 -8.94
C VAL A 280 -6.21 -10.01 -8.68
N ASP A 281 -6.28 -8.82 -9.28
CA ASP A 281 -5.31 -7.73 -9.04
C ASP A 281 -3.87 -8.03 -9.55
N CYS A 282 -3.74 -8.90 -10.56
CA CYS A 282 -2.48 -9.19 -11.26
C CYS A 282 -2.17 -8.13 -12.33
N HIS A 283 -2.21 -6.85 -11.95
CA HIS A 283 -1.99 -5.73 -12.85
C HIS A 283 -0.50 -5.46 -13.13
N ARG A 284 -0.18 -4.62 -14.12
CA ARG A 284 1.19 -4.32 -14.58
C ARG A 284 2.14 -3.79 -13.50
N GLY A 285 1.61 -3.25 -12.40
CA GLY A 285 2.42 -2.79 -11.26
C GLY A 285 2.96 -3.94 -10.41
N ASN A 286 2.29 -5.10 -10.45
CA ASN A 286 2.62 -6.29 -9.69
C ASN A 286 3.44 -7.31 -10.50
N LEU A 287 3.70 -7.05 -11.78
CA LEU A 287 4.54 -7.89 -12.64
C LEU A 287 5.90 -7.22 -12.89
N ILE A 288 6.98 -7.96 -12.68
CA ILE A 288 8.35 -7.52 -13.02
C ILE A 288 8.98 -8.51 -14.01
N ALA A 289 9.48 -8.00 -15.15
CA ALA A 289 10.24 -8.76 -16.13
C ALA A 289 11.72 -8.87 -15.73
N ALA A 290 12.08 -9.96 -15.04
CA ALA A 290 13.44 -10.22 -14.60
C ALA A 290 14.20 -11.04 -15.65
N GLY A 291 14.54 -10.42 -16.79
CA GLY A 291 15.01 -11.11 -17.97
C GLY A 291 13.89 -11.97 -18.55
N GLU A 292 14.17 -13.25 -18.81
CA GLU A 292 13.17 -14.18 -19.35
C GLU A 292 12.13 -14.69 -18.32
N HIS A 293 12.14 -14.15 -17.09
CA HIS A 293 11.28 -14.60 -16.01
C HIS A 293 10.28 -13.52 -15.59
N PRO A 294 8.98 -13.68 -15.90
CA PRO A 294 7.94 -12.88 -15.30
C PRO A 294 7.83 -13.18 -13.79
N MET A 295 7.78 -12.12 -12.98
CA MET A 295 7.72 -12.19 -11.52
C MET A 295 6.44 -11.52 -11.02
N LEU A 296 5.47 -12.31 -10.56
CA LEU A 296 4.32 -11.77 -9.82
C LEU A 296 4.77 -11.48 -8.39
N VAL A 297 5.04 -10.21 -8.09
CA VAL A 297 5.61 -9.81 -6.80
C VAL A 297 4.57 -9.52 -5.73
N ASP A 298 3.30 -9.42 -6.11
CA ASP A 298 2.17 -9.34 -5.19
C ASP A 298 1.09 -10.36 -5.60
N ALA A 299 0.89 -11.36 -4.74
CA ALA A 299 -0.06 -12.45 -4.92
C ALA A 299 -0.95 -12.58 -3.68
N GLU A 300 -1.32 -11.46 -3.02
CA GLU A 300 -2.09 -11.52 -1.77
C GLU A 300 -3.60 -11.75 -1.95
N THR A 301 -4.10 -11.66 -3.19
CA THR A 301 -5.50 -11.73 -3.60
C THR A 301 -5.84 -13.02 -4.36
N LEU A 302 -5.31 -14.15 -3.90
CA LEU A 302 -5.71 -15.48 -4.38
C LEU A 302 -7.05 -15.91 -3.75
N PHE A 303 -7.71 -16.87 -4.38
CA PHE A 303 -9.01 -17.44 -3.99
C PHE A 303 -10.08 -16.36 -3.80
N HIS A 304 -10.10 -15.35 -4.68
CA HIS A 304 -11.16 -14.35 -4.67
C HIS A 304 -12.48 -14.99 -5.11
N GLN A 305 -13.57 -14.53 -4.51
CA GLN A 305 -14.92 -14.98 -4.83
C GLN A 305 -15.69 -13.78 -5.39
N PRO A 306 -16.24 -13.90 -6.61
CA PRO A 306 -17.03 -12.85 -7.20
C PRO A 306 -18.32 -12.64 -6.39
N PRO A 307 -19.00 -11.50 -6.61
CA PRO A 307 -20.32 -11.29 -6.05
C PRO A 307 -21.26 -12.45 -6.42
N PRO A 308 -22.21 -12.85 -5.55
CA PRO A 308 -23.11 -13.98 -5.80
C PRO A 308 -23.92 -13.89 -7.10
N GLU A 309 -24.11 -12.68 -7.62
CA GLU A 309 -24.95 -12.36 -8.79
C GLU A 309 -24.21 -12.53 -10.13
N ALA A 310 -22.89 -12.67 -10.11
CA ALA A 310 -22.08 -12.85 -11.33
C ALA A 310 -21.83 -14.36 -11.56
N GLY A 311 -22.45 -14.92 -12.60
CA GLY A 311 -22.17 -16.28 -13.04
C GLY A 311 -20.68 -16.46 -13.39
N TRP A 312 -20.13 -17.63 -13.09
CA TRP A 312 -18.75 -17.99 -13.46
C TRP A 312 -18.70 -18.45 -14.93
N SER A 313 -17.91 -17.77 -15.76
CA SER A 313 -17.46 -18.30 -17.05
C SER A 313 -15.94 -18.37 -17.08
N SER A 314 -15.38 -19.31 -17.84
CA SER A 314 -13.92 -19.44 -18.00
C SER A 314 -13.28 -18.16 -18.55
N SER A 315 -13.98 -17.47 -19.47
CA SER A 315 -13.53 -16.19 -20.03
C SER A 315 -13.51 -15.10 -18.96
N GLN A 316 -14.54 -15.03 -18.11
CA GLN A 316 -14.59 -14.06 -17.02
C GLN A 316 -13.49 -14.31 -15.99
N ALA A 317 -13.20 -15.58 -15.67
CA ALA A 317 -12.13 -15.94 -14.74
C ALA A 317 -10.75 -15.47 -15.22
N ILE A 318 -10.47 -15.52 -16.54
CA ILE A 318 -9.24 -14.97 -17.13
C ILE A 318 -9.22 -13.45 -16.99
N LEU A 319 -10.30 -12.76 -17.34
CA LEU A 319 -10.40 -11.30 -17.27
C LEU A 319 -10.25 -10.79 -15.83
N ASP A 320 -10.80 -11.53 -14.86
CA ASP A 320 -10.77 -11.20 -13.43
C ASP A 320 -9.38 -11.23 -12.82
N THR A 321 -8.45 -11.99 -13.41
CA THR A 321 -7.05 -11.97 -12.98
C THR A 321 -6.44 -10.57 -13.04
N GLY A 322 -6.85 -9.76 -14.01
CA GLY A 322 -6.19 -8.49 -14.32
C GLY A 322 -4.93 -8.63 -15.19
N PHE A 323 -4.54 -9.86 -15.57
CA PHE A 323 -3.48 -10.07 -16.56
C PHE A 323 -3.92 -9.65 -17.95
N VAL A 324 -5.16 -9.94 -18.33
CA VAL A 324 -5.69 -9.66 -19.67
C VAL A 324 -6.45 -8.33 -19.64
N PRO A 325 -6.30 -7.46 -20.65
CA PRO A 325 -7.07 -6.23 -20.73
C PRO A 325 -8.57 -6.51 -20.77
N LEU A 326 -9.36 -5.63 -20.16
CA LEU A 326 -10.80 -5.62 -20.37
C LEU A 326 -11.11 -5.07 -21.77
N PRO A 327 -12.19 -5.53 -22.43
CA PRO A 327 -12.71 -4.89 -23.64
C PRO A 327 -12.98 -3.39 -23.43
N ASP A 328 -12.81 -2.59 -24.48
CA ASP A 328 -13.14 -1.17 -24.44
C ASP A 328 -14.62 -0.96 -24.10
N GLY A 329 -14.92 0.01 -23.24
CA GLY A 329 -16.27 0.32 -22.77
C GLY A 329 -16.76 -0.48 -21.56
N GLU A 330 -16.04 -1.52 -21.13
CA GLU A 330 -16.37 -2.26 -19.91
C GLU A 330 -16.15 -1.41 -18.64
N PRO A 331 -17.08 -1.42 -17.66
CA PRO A 331 -16.92 -0.71 -16.40
C PRO A 331 -15.62 -1.11 -15.69
N GLY A 332 -14.69 -0.15 -15.58
CA GLY A 332 -13.41 -0.35 -14.93
C GLY A 332 -12.24 -0.72 -15.84
N ALA A 333 -12.43 -0.77 -17.16
CA ALA A 333 -11.35 -0.83 -18.15
C ALA A 333 -10.32 0.30 -17.94
N GLU A 334 -10.78 1.49 -17.57
CA GLU A 334 -9.92 2.64 -17.23
C GLU A 334 -9.05 2.43 -15.98
N TYR A 335 -9.40 1.48 -15.11
CA TYR A 335 -8.70 1.22 -13.85
C TYR A 335 -7.82 -0.04 -13.86
N ARG A 336 -8.08 -1.00 -14.75
CA ARG A 336 -7.29 -2.24 -14.83
C ARG A 336 -6.13 -2.07 -15.81
N SER A 337 -4.97 -1.68 -15.28
CA SER A 337 -3.72 -1.62 -16.04
C SER A 337 -3.16 -3.03 -16.26
N SER A 338 -3.61 -3.73 -17.30
CA SER A 338 -3.12 -5.09 -17.62
C SER A 338 -1.61 -5.10 -17.96
N PRO A 339 -0.83 -6.12 -17.54
CA PRO A 339 0.54 -6.33 -18.00
C PRO A 339 0.68 -6.65 -19.50
N LEU A 340 -0.41 -6.97 -20.19
CA LEU A 340 -0.42 -7.23 -21.63
C LEU A 340 -0.74 -5.97 -22.45
N CYS A 341 -1.13 -4.87 -21.79
CA CYS A 341 -1.24 -3.57 -22.44
C CYS A 341 0.16 -2.99 -22.73
N GLY A 342 0.25 -2.17 -23.78
CA GLY A 342 1.45 -1.40 -24.09
C GLY A 342 1.75 -0.30 -23.05
N GLY A 343 2.92 0.32 -23.21
CA GLY A 343 3.38 1.45 -22.40
C GLY A 343 4.54 1.10 -21.45
N PRO A 344 5.41 2.08 -21.14
CA PRO A 344 6.64 1.81 -20.41
C PRO A 344 6.37 1.24 -19.01
N GLY A 345 7.20 0.31 -18.57
CA GLY A 345 7.15 -0.18 -17.19
C GLY A 345 7.96 -1.44 -16.95
N LEU A 346 8.11 -1.79 -15.67
CA LEU A 346 8.93 -2.94 -15.25
C LEU A 346 8.32 -4.30 -15.64
N HIS A 347 7.10 -4.34 -16.16
CA HIS A 347 6.38 -5.55 -16.52
C HIS A 347 6.76 -6.09 -17.91
N GLN A 348 7.35 -5.25 -18.76
CA GLN A 348 7.67 -5.63 -20.14
C GLN A 348 9.08 -6.23 -20.24
N PRO A 349 9.24 -7.34 -20.98
CA PRO A 349 10.55 -7.83 -21.34
C PRO A 349 11.20 -6.87 -22.33
N MET A 350 12.49 -6.60 -22.13
CA MET A 350 13.27 -5.78 -23.06
C MET A 350 14.30 -6.64 -23.79
N LEU A 351 14.61 -6.29 -25.05
CA LEU A 351 15.73 -6.86 -25.80
C LEU A 351 16.51 -5.70 -26.42
N ARG A 352 17.82 -5.59 -26.11
CA ARG A 352 18.66 -4.45 -26.54
C ARG A 352 18.01 -3.09 -26.22
N ASP A 353 17.52 -2.96 -24.98
CA ASP A 353 16.83 -1.78 -24.45
C ASP A 353 15.54 -1.36 -25.18
N MET A 354 14.99 -2.24 -26.02
CA MET A 354 13.69 -2.07 -26.67
C MET A 354 12.64 -2.95 -26.00
N ASP A 355 11.50 -2.35 -25.65
CA ASP A 355 10.33 -3.08 -25.16
C ASP A 355 9.82 -4.07 -26.20
N CYS A 356 9.72 -5.35 -25.83
CA CYS A 356 9.11 -6.37 -26.66
C CYS A 356 7.63 -6.46 -26.31
N ARG A 357 6.75 -6.21 -27.28
CA ARG A 357 5.29 -6.16 -27.06
C ARG A 357 4.69 -7.55 -27.15
N VAL A 358 3.63 -7.80 -26.38
CA VAL A 358 2.93 -9.11 -26.45
C VAL A 358 2.35 -9.40 -27.83
N ALA A 359 2.01 -8.37 -28.61
CA ALA A 359 1.46 -8.52 -29.96
C ALA A 359 2.36 -9.38 -30.86
N ASP A 360 3.68 -9.25 -30.71
CA ASP A 360 4.69 -9.97 -31.50
C ASP A 360 4.96 -11.40 -31.00
N PHE A 361 4.44 -11.76 -29.82
CA PHE A 361 4.67 -13.04 -29.13
C PHE A 361 3.38 -13.68 -28.61
N ARG A 362 2.24 -13.35 -29.25
CA ARG A 362 0.92 -13.87 -28.86
C ARG A 362 0.91 -15.40 -28.87
N THR A 363 1.49 -16.00 -29.91
CA THR A 363 1.57 -17.46 -30.05
C THR A 363 2.34 -18.10 -28.90
N GLU A 364 3.43 -17.48 -28.41
CA GLU A 364 4.18 -17.98 -27.25
C GLU A 364 3.37 -17.89 -25.95
N LEU A 365 2.60 -16.82 -25.77
CA LEU A 365 1.70 -16.66 -24.63
C LEU A 365 0.63 -17.77 -24.64
N GLU A 366 -0.06 -17.96 -25.75
CA GLU A 366 -1.11 -18.99 -25.92
C GLU A 366 -0.54 -20.40 -25.71
N ARG A 367 0.63 -20.70 -26.30
CA ARG A 367 1.33 -21.97 -26.09
C ARG A 367 1.69 -22.19 -24.63
N GLY A 368 2.11 -21.15 -23.91
CA GLY A 368 2.40 -21.22 -22.48
C GLY A 368 1.18 -21.59 -21.64
N TYR A 369 0.05 -20.94 -21.93
CA TYR A 369 -1.23 -21.20 -21.27
C TYR A 369 -1.70 -22.64 -21.51
N ALA A 370 -1.76 -23.05 -22.79
CA ALA A 370 -2.18 -24.40 -23.18
C ALA A 370 -1.24 -25.49 -22.64
N HIS A 371 0.07 -25.22 -22.59
CA HIS A 371 1.04 -26.18 -22.07
C HIS A 371 0.84 -26.44 -20.58
N LEU A 372 0.64 -25.42 -19.74
CA LEU A 372 0.39 -25.68 -18.31
C LEU A 372 -0.92 -26.43 -18.08
N GLN A 373 -1.97 -26.08 -18.84
CA GLN A 373 -3.22 -26.81 -18.81
C GLN A 373 -3.02 -28.30 -19.12
N ALA A 374 -2.43 -28.61 -20.28
CA ALA A 374 -2.18 -29.98 -20.71
C ALA A 374 -1.25 -30.72 -19.74
N PHE A 375 -0.23 -30.03 -19.22
CA PHE A 375 0.69 -30.59 -18.24
C PHE A 375 -0.06 -31.04 -16.98
N LEU A 376 -0.93 -30.21 -16.41
CA LEU A 376 -1.68 -30.57 -15.21
C LEU A 376 -2.70 -31.68 -15.45
N THR A 377 -3.32 -31.74 -16.65
CA THR A 377 -4.34 -32.74 -16.97
C THR A 377 -3.79 -34.04 -17.58
N SER A 378 -2.51 -34.08 -17.98
CA SER A 378 -1.90 -35.28 -18.60
C SER A 378 -1.69 -36.46 -17.65
N SER A 379 -1.90 -36.27 -16.34
CA SER A 379 -1.76 -37.32 -15.33
C SER A 379 -2.77 -37.12 -14.22
N ASP A 380 -3.62 -38.11 -14.00
CA ASP A 380 -4.60 -38.13 -12.91
C ASP A 380 -3.96 -37.91 -11.54
N ALA A 381 -2.78 -38.49 -11.31
CA ALA A 381 -2.05 -38.32 -10.06
C ALA A 381 -1.59 -36.86 -9.88
N ARG A 382 -1.11 -36.22 -10.94
CA ARG A 382 -0.68 -34.81 -10.92
C ARG A 382 -1.87 -33.87 -10.74
N ALA A 383 -2.97 -34.13 -11.45
CA ALA A 383 -4.21 -33.36 -11.32
C ALA A 383 -4.73 -33.41 -9.88
N ARG A 384 -4.84 -34.61 -9.29
CA ARG A 384 -5.25 -34.78 -7.89
C ARG A 384 -4.31 -34.10 -6.90
N ALA A 385 -3.00 -34.18 -7.13
CA ALA A 385 -2.02 -33.52 -6.27
C ALA A 385 -2.18 -31.98 -6.31
N PHE A 386 -2.37 -31.40 -7.49
CA PHE A 386 -2.59 -29.97 -7.65
C PHE A 386 -3.92 -29.52 -7.04
N ASP A 387 -5.01 -30.24 -7.31
CA ASP A 387 -6.32 -29.90 -6.74
C ASP A 387 -6.32 -30.04 -5.20
N GLY A 388 -5.64 -31.05 -4.65
CA GLY A 388 -5.45 -31.20 -3.21
C GLY A 388 -4.70 -30.01 -2.57
N GLN A 389 -3.66 -29.49 -3.24
CA GLN A 389 -2.97 -28.26 -2.80
C GLN A 389 -3.91 -27.05 -2.81
N LEU A 390 -4.73 -26.89 -3.85
CA LEU A 390 -5.70 -25.80 -3.93
C LEU A 390 -6.75 -25.89 -2.80
N GLU A 391 -7.27 -27.09 -2.54
CA GLU A 391 -8.25 -27.31 -1.46
C GLU A 391 -7.67 -27.00 -0.07
N GLU A 392 -6.42 -27.37 0.19
CA GLU A 392 -5.76 -27.06 1.46
C GLU A 392 -5.60 -25.55 1.65
N LEU A 393 -5.11 -24.86 0.61
CA LEU A 393 -4.94 -23.42 0.61
C LEU A 393 -6.28 -22.67 0.75
N GLU A 394 -7.34 -23.17 0.11
CA GLU A 394 -8.68 -22.60 0.16
C GLU A 394 -9.29 -22.62 1.57
N ARG A 395 -8.87 -23.54 2.45
CA ARG A 395 -9.33 -23.60 3.86
C ARG A 395 -8.83 -22.44 4.73
N THR A 396 -7.87 -21.64 4.25
CA THR A 396 -7.29 -20.51 4.98
C THR A 396 -8.03 -19.19 4.71
N ARG A 397 -7.47 -18.05 5.16
CA ARG A 397 -8.05 -16.71 4.96
C ARG A 397 -7.24 -15.92 3.95
N TRP A 398 -7.94 -15.37 2.97
CA TRP A 398 -7.37 -14.64 1.83
C TRP A 398 -7.83 -13.18 1.81
N ARG A 399 -7.02 -12.28 1.23
CA ARG A 399 -7.41 -10.88 1.07
C ARG A 399 -8.60 -10.80 0.10
N SER A 400 -9.64 -10.10 0.52
CA SER A 400 -10.84 -9.90 -0.29
C SER A 400 -10.97 -8.43 -0.66
N LEU A 401 -10.99 -8.16 -1.97
CA LEU A 401 -11.26 -6.82 -2.50
C LEU A 401 -12.77 -6.67 -2.68
N LEU A 402 -13.41 -5.90 -1.79
CA LEU A 402 -14.85 -5.59 -1.88
C LEU A 402 -15.16 -4.42 -2.82
N ARG A 403 -14.15 -3.58 -3.08
CA ARG A 403 -14.11 -2.52 -4.08
C ARG A 403 -12.68 -2.43 -4.62
N ALA A 404 -12.53 -1.85 -5.81
CA ALA A 404 -11.22 -1.48 -6.33
C ALA A 404 -10.51 -0.52 -5.37
N THR A 405 -9.23 -0.75 -5.12
CA THR A 405 -8.42 0.05 -4.18
C THR A 405 -8.33 1.52 -4.61
N VAL A 406 -8.27 1.78 -5.92
CA VAL A 406 -8.30 3.13 -6.50
C VAL A 406 -9.53 3.93 -6.05
N ALA A 407 -10.69 3.28 -5.88
CA ALA A 407 -11.89 3.97 -5.39
C ALA A 407 -11.68 4.49 -3.95
N TYR A 408 -11.05 3.69 -3.08
CA TYR A 408 -10.75 4.12 -1.72
C TYR A 408 -9.71 5.26 -1.69
N SER A 409 -8.69 5.21 -2.54
CA SER A 409 -7.71 6.30 -2.67
C SER A 409 -8.38 7.60 -3.11
N LYS A 410 -9.27 7.54 -4.11
CA LYS A 410 -10.10 8.67 -4.52
C LYS A 410 -10.96 9.18 -3.35
N TYR A 411 -11.58 8.30 -2.55
CA TYR A 411 -12.38 8.75 -1.40
C TYR A 411 -11.55 9.45 -0.34
N ALA A 412 -10.34 8.94 -0.06
CA ALA A 412 -9.40 9.58 0.84
C ALA A 412 -8.99 10.97 0.34
N GLU A 413 -8.65 11.11 -0.93
CA GLU A 413 -8.33 12.39 -1.59
C GLU A 413 -9.50 13.38 -1.53
N HIS A 414 -10.72 12.95 -1.89
CA HIS A 414 -11.91 13.80 -1.81
C HIS A 414 -12.18 14.27 -0.36
N SER A 415 -11.91 13.42 0.63
CA SER A 415 -12.07 13.78 2.05
C SER A 415 -11.08 14.85 2.53
N MET A 416 -10.01 15.12 1.76
CA MET A 416 -9.00 16.16 2.01
C MET A 416 -9.34 17.51 1.35
N HIS A 417 -10.50 17.63 0.72
CA HIS A 417 -10.92 18.92 0.17
C HIS A 417 -11.09 19.97 1.29
N PRO A 418 -10.64 21.23 1.11
CA PRO A 418 -10.68 22.26 2.17
C PRO A 418 -12.06 22.47 2.82
N LYS A 419 -13.15 22.35 2.04
CA LYS A 419 -14.53 22.41 2.57
C LYS A 419 -14.82 21.30 3.59
N ALA A 420 -14.37 20.07 3.33
CA ALA A 420 -14.56 18.95 4.25
C ALA A 420 -13.70 19.12 5.52
N LEU A 421 -12.53 19.76 5.39
CA LEU A 421 -11.56 19.91 6.48
C LEU A 421 -11.91 20.98 7.52
N ARG A 422 -12.98 21.76 7.30
CA ARG A 422 -13.49 22.79 8.24
C ARG A 422 -13.98 22.22 9.57
N SER A 423 -14.37 20.95 9.62
CA SER A 423 -14.76 20.29 10.87
C SER A 423 -14.57 18.77 10.75
N PRO A 424 -14.14 18.08 11.84
CA PRO A 424 -14.06 16.61 11.88
C PRO A 424 -15.39 15.93 11.51
N PHE A 425 -16.52 16.54 11.88
CA PHE A 425 -17.85 16.03 11.57
C PHE A 425 -18.19 16.14 10.08
N THR A 426 -17.91 17.29 9.46
CA THR A 426 -18.13 17.50 8.01
C THR A 426 -17.30 16.52 7.18
N ARG A 427 -16.03 16.31 7.56
CA ARG A 427 -15.18 15.31 6.91
C ARG A 427 -15.74 13.90 7.06
N LEU A 428 -16.21 13.51 8.25
CA LEU A 428 -16.82 12.22 8.45
C LEU A 428 -18.05 12.03 7.56
N LEU A 429 -18.96 13.01 7.52
CA LEU A 429 -20.16 12.94 6.69
C LEU A 429 -19.82 12.81 5.20
N SER A 430 -18.80 13.54 4.73
CA SER A 430 -18.30 13.39 3.36
C SER A 430 -17.85 11.96 3.07
N ILE A 431 -17.04 11.36 3.95
CA ILE A 431 -16.59 9.96 3.81
C ILE A 431 -17.76 8.98 3.88
N ALA A 432 -18.70 9.18 4.80
CA ALA A 432 -19.85 8.31 4.97
C ALA A 432 -20.77 8.31 3.73
N ARG A 433 -20.91 9.47 3.05
CA ARG A 433 -21.62 9.58 1.77
C ARG A 433 -20.90 8.83 0.66
N LEU A 434 -19.57 8.94 0.55
CA LEU A 434 -18.77 8.22 -0.45
C LEU A 434 -18.82 6.70 -0.24
N CYS A 435 -18.84 6.24 1.02
CA CYS A 435 -18.96 4.81 1.35
C CYS A 435 -20.39 4.29 1.31
N ARG A 436 -21.37 5.08 0.84
CA ARG A 436 -22.77 4.65 0.80
C ARG A 436 -22.94 3.55 -0.24
N SER A 437 -23.37 2.38 0.22
CA SER A 437 -23.68 1.24 -0.63
C SER A 437 -24.64 0.33 0.09
N THR A 438 -25.68 -0.12 -0.63
CA THR A 438 -26.66 -1.11 -0.17
C THR A 438 -26.16 -2.55 -0.33
N ARG A 439 -25.13 -2.76 -1.15
CA ARG A 439 -24.56 -4.07 -1.48
C ARG A 439 -23.67 -4.67 -0.38
N VAL A 440 -23.28 -3.89 0.63
CA VAL A 440 -22.39 -4.35 1.72
C VAL A 440 -23.05 -4.18 3.09
N PRO A 441 -22.84 -5.13 4.03
CA PRO A 441 -23.35 -5.01 5.40
C PRO A 441 -22.91 -3.74 6.11
N ARG A 442 -23.70 -3.29 7.11
CA ARG A 442 -23.40 -2.09 7.90
C ARG A 442 -22.03 -2.15 8.60
N SER A 443 -21.60 -3.35 9.01
CA SER A 443 -20.29 -3.59 9.64
C SER A 443 -19.12 -3.29 8.69
N ILE A 444 -19.21 -3.73 7.44
CA ILE A 444 -18.22 -3.45 6.39
C ILE A 444 -18.17 -1.96 6.09
N ARG A 445 -19.32 -1.31 5.92
CA ARG A 445 -19.34 0.13 5.67
C ARG A 445 -18.71 0.94 6.81
N ARG A 446 -18.94 0.55 8.07
CA ARG A 446 -18.27 1.17 9.23
C ARG A 446 -16.76 0.98 9.18
N ALA A 447 -16.30 -0.20 8.77
CA ALA A 447 -14.88 -0.49 8.58
C ALA A 447 -14.25 0.36 7.46
N GLU A 448 -14.95 0.51 6.33
CA GLU A 448 -14.52 1.37 5.22
C GLU A 448 -14.35 2.81 5.67
N ILE A 449 -15.38 3.39 6.32
CA ILE A 449 -15.36 4.75 6.85
C ILE A 449 -14.20 4.93 7.83
N ALA A 450 -14.02 3.97 8.74
CA ALA A 450 -12.96 4.01 9.75
C ALA A 450 -11.55 4.04 9.12
N ALA A 451 -11.29 3.22 8.10
CA ALA A 451 -10.00 3.21 7.42
C ALA A 451 -9.76 4.52 6.63
N ILE A 452 -10.74 4.96 5.83
CA ILE A 452 -10.60 6.18 5.01
C ILE A 452 -10.47 7.43 5.89
N TYR A 453 -11.14 7.47 7.05
CA TYR A 453 -10.98 8.55 8.01
C TYR A 453 -9.51 8.69 8.49
N ARG A 454 -8.75 7.59 8.51
CA ARG A 454 -7.31 7.58 8.80
C ARG A 454 -6.40 7.67 7.57
N LEU A 455 -6.98 7.84 6.38
CA LEU A 455 -6.30 7.77 5.08
C LEU A 455 -5.65 6.40 4.82
N ASP A 456 -6.28 5.33 5.29
CA ASP A 456 -5.95 3.96 4.95
C ASP A 456 -6.96 3.40 3.94
N VAL A 457 -6.49 2.47 3.12
CA VAL A 457 -7.35 1.57 2.36
C VAL A 457 -7.82 0.44 3.29
N PRO A 458 -9.13 0.09 3.33
CA PRO A 458 -9.64 -1.00 4.15
C PRO A 458 -8.98 -2.34 3.79
N TYR A 459 -8.66 -3.15 4.80
CA TYR A 459 -8.07 -4.48 4.60
C TYR A 459 -9.00 -5.57 5.12
N PHE A 460 -9.64 -6.27 4.19
CA PHE A 460 -10.58 -7.35 4.47
C PHE A 460 -9.98 -8.72 4.15
N THR A 461 -10.35 -9.71 4.96
CA THR A 461 -10.03 -11.12 4.69
C THR A 461 -11.28 -11.98 4.75
N ARG A 462 -11.36 -12.99 3.90
CA ARG A 462 -12.47 -13.95 3.82
C ARG A 462 -11.91 -15.37 3.79
N ARG A 463 -12.63 -16.32 4.39
CA ARG A 463 -12.45 -17.74 4.08
C ARG A 463 -13.29 -18.04 2.83
N PRO A 464 -12.69 -18.49 1.72
CA PRO A 464 -13.44 -18.93 0.56
C PRO A 464 -14.44 -20.02 0.99
N GLN A 465 -15.63 -19.97 0.43
CA GLN A 465 -16.63 -21.04 0.59
C GLN A 465 -16.45 -22.07 -0.50
N LEU A 466 -16.09 -23.29 -0.10
CA LEU A 466 -16.02 -24.46 -0.97
C LEU A 466 -17.42 -24.75 -1.56
N GLY A 467 -17.53 -24.76 -2.88
CA GLY A 467 -18.61 -25.44 -3.60
C GLY A 467 -20.05 -24.93 -3.52
N ARG A 468 -20.39 -23.78 -2.90
CA ARG A 468 -21.77 -23.23 -2.96
C ARG A 468 -21.81 -21.71 -3.02
N ALA A 469 -22.70 -21.18 -3.87
CA ALA A 469 -23.14 -19.79 -3.84
C ALA A 469 -23.83 -19.53 -2.51
N ALA A 470 -23.12 -18.97 -1.53
CA ALA A 470 -23.75 -18.58 -0.28
C ALA A 470 -24.56 -17.28 -0.47
N PRO A 471 -25.70 -17.14 0.22
CA PRO A 471 -26.44 -15.89 0.23
C PRO A 471 -25.55 -14.75 0.78
N SER A 472 -25.73 -13.55 0.22
CA SER A 472 -25.00 -12.32 0.57
C SER A 472 -24.99 -12.01 2.10
N SER A 473 -25.97 -12.54 2.84
CA SER A 473 -26.08 -12.45 4.30
C SER A 473 -25.03 -13.26 5.10
N ALA A 474 -24.32 -14.20 4.47
CA ALA A 474 -23.35 -15.10 5.10
C ALA A 474 -21.87 -14.73 4.82
N LEU A 475 -21.60 -13.47 4.43
CA LEU A 475 -20.23 -12.99 4.18
C LEU A 475 -19.44 -12.90 5.50
N GLU A 476 -18.69 -13.95 5.86
CA GLU A 476 -17.76 -13.94 7.01
C GLU A 476 -16.46 -13.17 6.69
N VAL A 477 -16.62 -11.90 6.36
CA VAL A 477 -15.53 -10.97 6.07
C VAL A 477 -15.02 -10.35 7.37
N ARG A 478 -13.72 -10.52 7.65
CA ARG A 478 -13.07 -9.96 8.83
C ARG A 478 -12.18 -8.78 8.45
N LEU A 479 -12.38 -7.67 9.15
CA LEU A 479 -11.48 -6.53 9.13
C LEU A 479 -10.23 -6.86 9.95
N VAL A 480 -9.06 -6.71 9.36
CA VAL A 480 -7.80 -6.99 10.06
C VAL A 480 -7.20 -5.71 10.61
N GLY A 481 -7.00 -5.64 11.93
CA GLY A 481 -6.18 -4.60 12.56
C GLY A 481 -6.89 -3.26 12.80
N ALA A 482 -8.21 -3.21 12.84
CA ALA A 482 -8.88 -1.98 13.27
C ALA A 482 -8.73 -1.76 14.77
N ALA A 483 -8.22 -0.60 15.14
CA ALA A 483 -8.64 0.02 16.39
C ALA A 483 -10.14 0.36 16.22
N PRO A 484 -10.99 0.12 17.22
CA PRO A 484 -12.36 0.60 17.15
C PRO A 484 -12.32 2.13 17.02
N ILE A 485 -12.59 2.64 15.82
CA ILE A 485 -13.25 3.94 15.71
C ILE A 485 -14.66 3.66 16.18
N LEU A 486 -14.81 3.60 17.51
CA LEU A 486 -16.02 4.15 18.08
C LEU A 486 -16.01 5.60 17.61
N LEU A 487 -16.90 5.88 16.66
CA LEU A 487 -17.52 7.18 16.52
C LEU A 487 -17.91 7.66 17.93
N ARG A 488 -16.95 8.30 18.58
CA ARG A 488 -17.14 9.23 19.69
C ARG A 488 -16.55 10.54 19.21
N ILE A 489 -17.06 10.98 18.07
CA ILE A 489 -17.11 12.42 17.81
C ILE A 489 -18.06 12.90 18.91
N GLY A 490 -17.50 13.50 19.95
CA GLY A 490 -18.29 14.29 20.87
C GLY A 490 -19.04 15.32 20.04
N LEU A 491 -20.37 15.18 20.01
CA LEU A 491 -21.23 16.34 19.91
C LEU A 491 -21.09 17.12 21.21
#